data_AF-A0A317ZBG7-F1
#
_entry.id   AF-A0A317ZBG7-F1
#
_cell.length_a   1.000
_cell.length_b   1.000
_cell.length_c   1.000
_cell.angle_alpha   90.00
_cell.angle_beta   90.00
_cell.angle_gamma   90.00
#
_symmetry.space_group_name_H-M   'P 1'
#
loop_
_entity.id
_entity.type
_entity.pdbx_description
1 polymer ?
#
loop_
_entity_poly.entity_id
_entity_poly.type
_entity_poly.pdbx_seq_one_letter_code
_entity_poly.pdbx_strand_id
1 'polypeptide(L)'
;PHMTIDNVKILKEIIEDPDHLTHYDGYVITHGTDTLEETAFLLDLTISTSKPVVITGAMRSSNEIGSDGLYNFISAIRVAIEEESAGKGVMVVFNDEIHTARNVTKTHTSNTNTFQSPNHGPLGVITKAGVYFHHRPYARQFLTNINASLQIPLIKAHMGMGCEMLDFYAERHVDGLVIEALGQGNLPPTAMPGVNACLDKNIPIVLVSRSFNGIVSAVYAYEGGGHQL
;
A
#
# COMPACT_ATOMS: atom_id res chain seq x y z
N PRO A 1 -2.46 13.54 3.32
CA PRO A 1 -1.05 13.99 3.22
C PRO A 1 -0.26 14.12 4.54
N HIS A 2 -0.89 14.09 5.74
CA HIS A 2 -0.18 14.22 7.02
C HIS A 2 0.07 12.91 7.76
N MET A 3 -0.28 11.77 7.16
CA MET A 3 -0.09 10.46 7.77
C MET A 3 1.39 10.11 7.90
N THR A 4 1.75 9.55 9.04
CA THR A 4 3.08 8.99 9.32
C THR A 4 2.96 7.57 9.87
N ILE A 5 4.09 6.86 9.96
CA ILE A 5 4.15 5.53 10.58
C ILE A 5 3.64 5.56 12.04
N ASP A 6 3.89 6.64 12.77
CA ASP A 6 3.42 6.77 14.16
C ASP A 6 1.89 6.84 14.24
N ASN A 7 1.22 7.46 13.26
CA ASN A 7 -0.24 7.40 13.19
C ASN A 7 -0.73 5.96 12.98
N VAL A 8 -0.04 5.18 12.15
CA VAL A 8 -0.38 3.78 11.92
C VAL A 8 -0.16 2.92 13.17
N LYS A 9 0.88 3.20 13.96
CA LYS A 9 1.11 2.54 15.26
C LYS A 9 -0.04 2.82 16.23
N ILE A 10 -0.52 4.06 16.32
CA ILE A 10 -1.67 4.42 17.15
C ILE A 10 -2.92 3.65 16.70
N LEU A 11 -3.18 3.55 15.38
CA LEU A 11 -4.30 2.76 14.87
C LEU A 11 -4.18 1.28 15.25
N LYS A 12 -2.98 0.70 15.11
CA LYS A 12 -2.69 -0.68 15.52
C LYS A 12 -2.95 -0.89 17.02
N GLU A 13 -2.47 0.00 17.87
CA GLU A 13 -2.69 -0.06 19.32
C GLU A 13 -4.19 -0.02 19.67
N ILE A 14 -4.98 0.83 19.00
CA ILE A 14 -6.43 0.89 19.20
C ILE A 14 -7.11 -0.40 18.73
N ILE A 15 -6.71 -0.96 17.59
CA ILE A 15 -7.31 -2.19 17.04
C ILE A 15 -6.96 -3.41 17.90
N GLU A 16 -5.73 -3.48 18.40
CA GLU A 16 -5.22 -4.62 19.16
C GLU A 16 -5.39 -4.49 20.68
N ASP A 17 -6.00 -3.41 21.16
CA ASP A 17 -6.36 -3.26 22.57
C ASP A 17 -7.21 -4.47 23.01
N PRO A 18 -6.83 -5.20 24.08
CA PRO A 18 -7.55 -6.39 24.51
C PRO A 18 -9.03 -6.16 24.87
N ASP A 19 -9.37 -5.00 25.42
CA ASP A 19 -10.75 -4.66 25.74
C ASP A 19 -11.53 -4.41 24.45
N HIS A 20 -10.93 -3.75 23.45
CA HIS A 20 -11.56 -3.58 22.14
C HIS A 20 -11.73 -4.91 21.41
N LEU A 21 -10.69 -5.76 21.43
CA LEU A 21 -10.74 -7.10 20.83
C LEU A 21 -11.74 -8.03 21.50
N THR A 22 -12.22 -7.73 22.71
CA THR A 22 -13.30 -8.50 23.33
C THR A 22 -14.68 -7.88 23.07
N HIS A 23 -14.77 -6.55 22.93
CA HIS A 23 -16.06 -5.84 22.82
C HIS A 23 -16.55 -5.56 21.39
N TYR A 24 -15.68 -5.43 20.40
CA TYR A 24 -16.06 -5.02 19.05
C TYR A 24 -15.92 -6.14 18.03
N ASP A 25 -16.91 -6.34 17.17
CA ASP A 25 -16.88 -7.42 16.16
C ASP A 25 -15.96 -7.12 14.96
N GLY A 26 -15.73 -5.84 14.67
CA GLY A 26 -14.87 -5.37 13.58
C GLY A 26 -14.65 -3.85 13.64
N TYR A 27 -13.84 -3.34 12.72
CA TYR A 27 -13.38 -1.95 12.71
C TYR A 27 -13.59 -1.32 11.34
N VAL A 28 -14.11 -0.08 11.31
CA VAL A 28 -14.16 0.75 10.11
C VAL A 28 -13.34 2.02 10.35
N ILE A 29 -12.34 2.26 9.50
CA ILE A 29 -11.44 3.40 9.57
C ILE A 29 -11.76 4.35 8.43
N THR A 30 -12.20 5.57 8.77
CA THR A 30 -12.34 6.65 7.78
C THR A 30 -10.98 7.32 7.57
N HIS A 31 -10.55 7.42 6.33
CA HIS A 31 -9.20 7.87 5.98
C HIS A 31 -9.21 8.75 4.72
N GLY A 32 -8.28 9.71 4.63
CA GLY A 32 -8.07 10.50 3.42
C GLY A 32 -7.49 9.66 2.29
N THR A 33 -7.85 9.91 1.03
CA THR A 33 -7.57 8.94 -0.05
C THR A 33 -6.11 8.90 -0.50
N ASP A 34 -5.30 9.92 -0.21
CA ASP A 34 -3.96 10.05 -0.81
C ASP A 34 -2.93 9.01 -0.33
N THR A 35 -2.99 8.60 0.93
CA THR A 35 -2.03 7.64 1.54
C THR A 35 -2.76 6.45 2.17
N LEU A 36 -3.98 6.19 1.68
CA LEU A 36 -4.85 5.15 2.22
C LEU A 36 -4.26 3.77 1.97
N GLU A 37 -3.77 3.51 0.76
CA GLU A 37 -3.16 2.22 0.39
C GLU A 37 -1.94 1.90 1.25
N GLU A 38 -1.10 2.89 1.55
CA GLU A 38 0.08 2.73 2.40
C GLU A 38 -0.31 2.39 3.84
N THR A 39 -1.30 3.10 4.38
CA THR A 39 -1.83 2.84 5.73
C THR A 39 -2.47 1.46 5.82
N ALA A 40 -3.28 1.10 4.82
CA ALA A 40 -3.92 -0.21 4.74
C ALA A 40 -2.87 -1.33 4.69
N PHE A 41 -1.85 -1.17 3.84
CA PHE A 41 -0.80 -2.17 3.67
C PHE A 41 0.04 -2.35 4.94
N LEU A 42 0.44 -1.25 5.59
CA LEU A 42 1.22 -1.33 6.83
C LEU A 42 0.42 -1.97 7.98
N LEU A 43 -0.88 -1.66 8.11
CA LEU A 43 -1.75 -2.35 9.07
C LEU A 43 -1.88 -3.83 8.71
N ASP A 44 -2.09 -4.18 7.44
CA ASP A 44 -2.23 -5.57 7.00
C ASP A 44 -0.99 -6.41 7.30
N LEU A 45 0.20 -5.81 7.32
CA LEU A 45 1.42 -6.50 7.71
C LEU A 45 1.58 -6.64 9.22
N THR A 46 0.90 -5.85 10.05
CA THR A 46 1.30 -5.67 11.46
C THR A 46 0.22 -5.96 12.49
N ILE A 47 -1.06 -5.99 12.11
CA ILE A 47 -2.14 -6.42 13.01
C ILE A 47 -2.25 -7.94 13.03
N SER A 48 -2.44 -8.53 14.21
CA SER A 48 -2.55 -9.98 14.42
C SER A 48 -3.99 -10.49 14.46
N THR A 49 -4.97 -9.59 14.61
CA THR A 49 -6.38 -9.95 14.73
C THR A 49 -6.95 -10.54 13.43
N SER A 50 -7.88 -11.49 13.59
CA SER A 50 -8.72 -12.02 12.52
C SER A 50 -10.04 -11.24 12.37
N LYS A 51 -10.33 -10.30 13.27
CA LYS A 51 -11.53 -9.45 13.16
C LYS A 51 -11.45 -8.58 11.90
N PRO A 52 -12.59 -8.32 11.22
CA PRO A 52 -12.60 -7.47 10.03
C PRO A 52 -12.06 -6.07 10.34
N VAL A 53 -11.13 -5.59 9.51
CA VAL A 53 -10.66 -4.20 9.52
C VAL A 53 -10.86 -3.64 8.12
N VAL A 54 -11.74 -2.65 8.00
CA VAL A 54 -12.11 -2.04 6.72
C VAL A 54 -11.72 -0.57 6.72
N ILE A 55 -10.96 -0.14 5.72
CA ILE A 55 -10.61 1.26 5.51
C ILE A 55 -11.44 1.82 4.35
N THR A 56 -11.95 3.03 4.53
CA THR A 56 -12.74 3.72 3.51
C THR A 56 -12.54 5.23 3.61
N GLY A 57 -13.12 5.98 2.67
CA GLY A 57 -13.06 7.42 2.61
C GLY A 57 -13.98 7.98 1.53
N ALA A 58 -13.64 9.15 1.03
CA ALA A 58 -14.40 9.81 -0.04
C ALA A 58 -13.46 10.52 -1.01
N MET A 59 -13.79 10.48 -2.30
CA MET A 59 -13.12 11.29 -3.32
C MET A 59 -13.72 12.69 -3.45
N ARG A 60 -15.01 12.84 -3.09
CA ARG A 60 -15.71 14.12 -3.02
C ARG A 60 -16.00 14.50 -1.58
N SER A 61 -15.90 15.78 -1.29
CA SER A 61 -16.24 16.36 0.01
C SER A 61 -17.70 16.08 0.37
N SER A 62 -18.02 16.06 1.66
CA SER A 62 -19.38 15.75 2.15
C SER A 62 -20.45 16.74 1.71
N ASN A 63 -20.05 17.97 1.35
CA ASN A 63 -20.92 19.04 0.88
C ASN A 63 -21.02 19.13 -0.66
N GLU A 64 -20.34 18.24 -1.40
CA GLU A 64 -20.42 18.21 -2.86
C GLU A 64 -21.62 17.37 -3.35
N ILE A 65 -22.23 17.81 -4.45
CA ILE A 65 -23.28 17.04 -5.10
C ILE A 65 -22.68 15.72 -5.60
N GLY A 66 -23.33 14.60 -5.25
CA GLY A 66 -22.82 13.28 -5.58
C GLY A 66 -21.63 12.85 -4.72
N SER A 67 -21.51 13.36 -3.49
CA SER A 67 -20.57 12.86 -2.48
C SER A 67 -20.70 11.35 -2.30
N ASP A 68 -19.57 10.66 -2.33
CA ASP A 68 -19.45 9.21 -2.19
C ASP A 68 -19.22 8.78 -0.73
N GLY A 69 -18.86 9.71 0.16
CA GLY A 69 -18.41 9.39 1.51
C GLY A 69 -19.41 8.63 2.38
N LEU A 70 -20.67 9.06 2.44
CA LEU A 70 -21.70 8.36 3.24
C LEU A 70 -21.96 6.96 2.70
N TYR A 71 -22.00 6.81 1.38
CA TYR A 71 -22.25 5.53 0.74
C TYR A 71 -21.10 4.55 0.96
N ASN A 72 -19.86 5.00 0.73
CA ASN A 72 -18.65 4.22 1.01
C ASN A 72 -18.58 3.81 2.50
N PHE A 73 -18.91 4.73 3.42
CA PHE A 73 -18.92 4.44 4.86
C PHE A 73 -19.94 3.36 5.25
N ILE A 74 -21.17 3.45 4.74
CA ILE A 74 -22.19 2.41 4.98
C ILE A 74 -21.76 1.08 4.37
N SER A 75 -21.21 1.08 3.15
CA SER A 75 -20.69 -0.13 2.51
C SER A 75 -19.55 -0.76 3.31
N ALA A 76 -18.64 0.05 3.87
CA ALA A 76 -17.57 -0.43 4.72
C ALA A 76 -18.07 -1.06 6.02
N ILE A 77 -19.10 -0.48 6.66
CA ILE A 77 -19.76 -1.10 7.83
C ILE A 77 -20.39 -2.44 7.45
N ARG A 78 -21.11 -2.51 6.33
CA ARG A 78 -21.71 -3.76 5.85
C ARG A 78 -20.66 -4.85 5.64
N VAL A 79 -19.50 -4.51 5.09
CA VAL A 79 -18.38 -5.44 4.96
C VAL A 79 -17.83 -5.82 6.33
N ALA A 80 -17.66 -4.88 7.26
CA ALA A 80 -17.08 -5.15 8.58
C ALA A 80 -17.92 -6.08 9.46
N ILE A 81 -19.24 -6.15 9.24
CA ILE A 81 -20.16 -7.04 9.99
C ILE A 81 -20.43 -8.37 9.28
N GLU A 82 -19.94 -8.57 8.06
CA GLU A 82 -20.12 -9.82 7.32
C GLU A 82 -19.22 -10.91 7.92
N GLU A 83 -19.78 -12.07 8.26
CA GLU A 83 -19.03 -13.16 8.90
C GLU A 83 -17.85 -13.60 8.01
N GLU A 84 -18.06 -13.62 6.71
CA GLU A 84 -17.04 -14.03 5.74
C GLU A 84 -15.83 -13.08 5.70
N SER A 85 -15.96 -11.85 6.19
CA SER A 85 -14.87 -10.86 6.26
C SER A 85 -13.77 -11.24 7.25
N ALA A 86 -14.07 -12.11 8.22
CA ALA A 86 -13.09 -12.54 9.20
C ALA A 86 -11.89 -13.24 8.52
N GLY A 87 -10.69 -12.90 8.97
CA GLY A 87 -9.44 -13.48 8.46
C GLY A 87 -9.07 -13.04 7.04
N LYS A 88 -9.77 -12.07 6.43
CA LYS A 88 -9.44 -11.58 5.08
C LYS A 88 -8.32 -10.53 5.03
N GLY A 89 -7.73 -10.19 6.17
CA GLY A 89 -6.77 -9.09 6.29
C GLY A 89 -7.44 -7.73 6.38
N VAL A 90 -6.65 -6.68 6.22
CA VAL A 90 -7.18 -5.31 6.07
C VAL A 90 -7.77 -5.18 4.67
N MET A 91 -9.00 -4.69 4.61
CA MET A 91 -9.73 -4.47 3.37
C MET A 91 -9.91 -2.98 3.11
N VAL A 92 -9.96 -2.59 1.84
CA VAL A 92 -10.33 -1.24 1.41
C VAL A 92 -11.64 -1.31 0.64
N VAL A 93 -12.61 -0.49 1.05
CA VAL A 93 -13.95 -0.46 0.43
C VAL A 93 -14.22 0.90 -0.19
N PHE A 94 -14.40 0.91 -1.50
CA PHE A 94 -14.74 2.09 -2.29
C PHE A 94 -15.62 1.70 -3.48
N ASN A 95 -16.60 2.53 -3.81
CA ASN A 95 -17.37 2.39 -5.05
C ASN A 95 -17.93 0.97 -5.27
N ASP A 96 -18.51 0.38 -4.23
CA ASP A 96 -19.07 -0.98 -4.22
C ASP A 96 -18.06 -2.12 -4.47
N GLU A 97 -16.76 -1.86 -4.42
CA GLU A 97 -15.70 -2.86 -4.53
C GLU A 97 -14.99 -3.05 -3.18
N ILE A 98 -14.55 -4.29 -2.93
CA ILE A 98 -13.77 -4.68 -1.76
C ILE A 98 -12.41 -5.10 -2.25
N HIS A 99 -11.34 -4.46 -1.78
CA HIS A 99 -9.98 -4.76 -2.18
C HIS A 99 -9.15 -5.25 -1.00
N THR A 100 -8.19 -6.13 -1.27
CA THR A 100 -7.14 -6.45 -0.29
C THR A 100 -6.17 -5.27 -0.17
N ALA A 101 -5.76 -4.93 1.05
CA ALA A 101 -4.75 -3.89 1.29
C ALA A 101 -3.45 -4.10 0.48
N ARG A 102 -3.04 -5.36 0.26
CA ARG A 102 -1.85 -5.71 -0.53
C ARG A 102 -1.88 -5.28 -2.01
N ASN A 103 -3.06 -5.15 -2.60
CA ASN A 103 -3.19 -5.00 -4.06
C ASN A 103 -3.88 -3.71 -4.48
N VAL A 104 -4.55 -3.02 -3.56
CA VAL A 104 -5.29 -1.80 -3.85
C VAL A 104 -4.34 -0.63 -4.06
N THR A 105 -4.62 0.20 -5.06
CA THR A 105 -3.94 1.49 -5.25
C THR A 105 -4.89 2.52 -5.85
N LYS A 106 -4.66 3.80 -5.56
CA LYS A 106 -5.35 4.96 -6.12
C LYS A 106 -4.84 5.22 -7.54
N THR A 107 -5.68 4.98 -8.54
CA THR A 107 -5.33 5.01 -9.97
C THR A 107 -5.62 6.34 -10.67
N HIS A 108 -6.40 7.19 -10.02
CA HIS A 108 -6.91 8.44 -10.58
C HIS A 108 -6.98 9.55 -9.53
N THR A 109 -6.70 10.78 -9.95
CA THR A 109 -6.63 11.95 -9.06
C THR A 109 -8.00 12.42 -8.55
N SER A 110 -9.07 12.31 -9.35
CA SER A 110 -10.41 12.81 -8.99
C SER A 110 -11.60 11.84 -9.18
N ASN A 111 -11.43 10.69 -9.83
CA ASN A 111 -12.53 9.76 -10.09
C ASN A 111 -12.95 9.04 -8.80
N THR A 112 -14.24 8.87 -8.55
CA THR A 112 -14.75 8.11 -7.40
C THR A 112 -14.41 6.62 -7.50
N ASN A 113 -14.28 6.09 -8.72
CA ASN A 113 -13.79 4.73 -8.96
C ASN A 113 -12.26 4.70 -9.14
N THR A 114 -11.52 5.21 -8.16
CA THR A 114 -10.06 5.34 -8.26
C THR A 114 -9.29 4.19 -7.62
N PHE A 115 -9.79 3.61 -6.54
CA PHE A 115 -9.11 2.48 -5.90
C PHE A 115 -9.36 1.23 -6.72
N GLN A 116 -8.29 0.62 -7.20
CA GLN A 116 -8.34 -0.58 -8.04
C GLN A 116 -7.26 -1.56 -7.60
N SER A 117 -7.37 -2.82 -8.03
CA SER A 117 -6.35 -3.84 -7.78
C SER A 117 -5.81 -4.40 -9.11
N PRO A 118 -4.88 -3.69 -9.77
CA PRO A 118 -4.56 -3.90 -11.20
C PRO A 118 -4.08 -5.31 -11.58
N ASN A 119 -3.46 -6.03 -10.65
CA ASN A 119 -2.94 -7.37 -10.91
C ASN A 119 -3.96 -8.50 -10.67
N HIS A 120 -4.94 -8.30 -9.79
CA HIS A 120 -5.77 -9.41 -9.26
C HIS A 120 -7.27 -9.12 -9.20
N GLY A 121 -7.69 -7.88 -9.43
CA GLY A 121 -9.08 -7.45 -9.25
C GLY A 121 -9.48 -7.33 -7.78
N PRO A 122 -10.72 -6.87 -7.52
CA PRO A 122 -11.26 -6.78 -6.17
C PRO A 122 -11.47 -8.17 -5.56
N LEU A 123 -11.39 -8.25 -4.24
CA LEU A 123 -11.70 -9.44 -3.44
C LEU A 123 -13.18 -9.83 -3.52
N GLY A 124 -14.05 -8.84 -3.71
CA GLY A 124 -15.49 -8.98 -3.76
C GLY A 124 -16.19 -7.67 -4.12
N VAL A 125 -17.51 -7.70 -4.13
CA VAL A 125 -18.37 -6.56 -4.47
C VAL A 125 -19.51 -6.42 -3.45
N ILE A 126 -20.00 -5.19 -3.31
CA ILE A 126 -21.20 -4.87 -2.55
C ILE A 126 -22.34 -4.60 -3.53
N THR A 127 -23.51 -5.17 -3.27
CA THR A 127 -24.73 -4.80 -3.98
C THR A 127 -25.82 -4.43 -2.99
N LYS A 128 -27.00 -4.02 -3.48
CA LYS A 128 -28.18 -3.83 -2.63
C LYS A 128 -28.59 -5.11 -1.90
N ALA A 129 -28.32 -6.28 -2.50
CA ALA A 129 -28.72 -7.57 -1.94
C ALA A 129 -27.78 -8.08 -0.85
N GLY A 130 -26.50 -7.68 -0.85
CA GLY A 130 -25.53 -8.22 0.10
C GLY A 130 -24.08 -7.86 -0.23
N VAL A 131 -23.18 -8.41 0.57
CA VAL A 131 -21.73 -8.42 0.38
C VAL A 131 -21.36 -9.77 -0.23
N TYR A 132 -20.59 -9.76 -1.33
CA TYR A 132 -20.24 -10.97 -2.05
C TYR A 132 -18.74 -11.04 -2.27
N PHE A 133 -18.10 -12.03 -1.65
CA PHE A 133 -16.70 -12.32 -1.88
C PHE A 133 -16.54 -13.35 -2.99
N HIS A 134 -15.60 -13.11 -3.91
CA HIS A 134 -15.35 -13.98 -5.05
C HIS A 134 -13.91 -14.52 -5.09
N HIS A 135 -13.00 -13.87 -4.35
CA HIS A 135 -11.62 -14.30 -4.19
C HIS A 135 -11.27 -14.57 -2.71
N ARG A 136 -10.07 -15.11 -2.51
CA ARG A 136 -9.43 -15.24 -1.19
C ARG A 136 -8.12 -14.48 -1.23
N PRO A 137 -7.76 -13.76 -0.15
CA PRO A 137 -6.47 -13.09 -0.09
C PRO A 137 -5.34 -14.12 -0.07
N TYR A 138 -4.15 -13.70 -0.48
CA TYR A 138 -2.93 -14.47 -0.27
C TYR A 138 -2.67 -14.69 1.23
N ALA A 139 -1.83 -15.68 1.53
CA ALA A 139 -1.28 -15.80 2.87
C ALA A 139 -0.63 -14.47 3.30
N ARG A 140 -1.10 -13.92 4.42
CA ARG A 140 -0.56 -12.69 4.97
C ARG A 140 0.83 -12.93 5.53
N GLN A 141 1.73 -12.00 5.25
CA GLN A 141 2.96 -11.86 5.99
C GLN A 141 2.66 -11.05 7.25
N PHE A 142 3.15 -11.51 8.40
CA PHE A 142 2.99 -10.81 9.67
C PHE A 142 4.36 -10.37 10.19
N LEU A 143 4.49 -9.08 10.44
CA LEU A 143 5.68 -8.40 10.95
C LEU A 143 5.36 -7.84 12.33
N THR A 144 6.06 -8.33 13.35
CA THR A 144 5.81 -7.98 14.76
C THR A 144 6.31 -6.59 15.15
N ASN A 145 7.25 -6.02 14.39
CA ASN A 145 7.90 -4.76 14.73
C ASN A 145 7.97 -3.83 13.52
N ILE A 146 7.66 -2.55 13.74
CA ILE A 146 7.82 -1.46 12.76
C ILE A 146 8.81 -0.46 13.34
N ASN A 147 9.95 -0.28 12.68
CA ASN A 147 10.89 0.77 13.05
C ASN A 147 10.67 2.04 12.21
N ALA A 148 10.00 3.02 12.81
CA ALA A 148 9.72 4.31 12.19
C ALA A 148 10.96 5.22 12.10
N SER A 149 12.07 4.88 12.77
CA SER A 149 13.29 5.68 12.71
C SER A 149 14.08 5.43 11.42
N LEU A 150 13.83 4.31 10.73
CA LEU A 150 14.55 3.94 9.52
C LEU A 150 14.31 5.00 8.42
N GLN A 151 15.40 5.48 7.85
CA GLN A 151 15.38 6.40 6.72
C GLN A 151 15.41 5.57 5.44
N ILE A 152 14.25 5.43 4.79
CA ILE A 152 14.11 4.66 3.54
C ILE A 152 13.51 5.58 2.46
N PRO A 153 14.35 6.32 1.71
CA PRO A 153 13.88 7.13 0.60
C PRO A 153 13.27 6.32 -0.54
N LEU A 154 12.25 6.90 -1.18
CA LEU A 154 11.66 6.43 -2.44
C LEU A 154 12.14 7.31 -3.59
N ILE A 155 12.76 6.71 -4.61
CA ILE A 155 13.32 7.42 -5.77
C ILE A 155 12.63 6.96 -7.04
N LYS A 156 12.14 7.90 -7.85
CA LYS A 156 11.51 7.58 -9.14
C LYS A 156 12.51 7.70 -10.27
N ALA A 157 12.77 6.60 -10.97
CA ALA A 157 13.65 6.62 -12.14
C ALA A 157 13.02 7.39 -13.31
N HIS A 158 13.86 8.02 -14.11
CA HIS A 158 13.45 8.72 -15.33
C HIS A 158 14.53 8.64 -16.42
N MET A 159 14.15 9.06 -17.63
CA MET A 159 15.08 9.16 -18.75
C MET A 159 16.20 10.14 -18.41
N GLY A 160 17.45 9.71 -18.58
CA GLY A 160 18.62 10.51 -18.25
C GLY A 160 18.89 10.67 -16.76
N MET A 161 18.28 9.86 -15.88
CA MET A 161 18.62 9.85 -14.46
C MET A 161 20.12 9.54 -14.28
N GLY A 162 20.84 10.43 -13.60
CA GLY A 162 22.23 10.25 -13.21
C GLY A 162 22.35 9.60 -11.82
N CYS A 163 23.54 9.69 -11.25
CA CYS A 163 23.89 9.10 -9.95
C CYS A 163 23.69 10.05 -8.76
N GLU A 164 23.46 11.34 -9.00
CA GLU A 164 23.61 12.41 -8.00
C GLU A 164 22.70 12.22 -6.78
N MET A 165 21.45 11.80 -6.99
CA MET A 165 20.51 11.54 -5.89
C MET A 165 20.87 10.27 -5.11
N LEU A 166 21.39 9.24 -5.79
CA LEU A 166 21.80 8.00 -5.14
C LEU A 166 23.09 8.22 -4.33
N ASP A 167 24.05 8.95 -4.90
CA ASP A 167 25.28 9.37 -4.21
C ASP A 167 24.95 10.17 -2.95
N PHE A 168 24.01 11.13 -3.03
CA PHE A 168 23.56 11.89 -1.88
C PHE A 168 23.05 10.98 -0.74
N TYR A 169 22.24 9.96 -1.06
CA TYR A 169 21.73 9.04 -0.04
C TYR A 169 22.80 8.06 0.47
N ALA A 170 23.73 7.64 -0.39
CA ALA A 170 24.92 6.90 0.02
C ALA A 170 25.73 7.71 1.05
N GLU A 171 26.00 8.98 0.78
CA GLU A 171 26.69 9.89 1.70
C GLU A 171 25.94 10.10 3.01
N ARG A 172 24.61 10.12 2.98
CA ARG A 172 23.76 10.25 4.18
C ARG A 172 23.63 8.97 5.00
N HIS A 173 24.12 7.83 4.51
CA HIS A 173 24.04 6.54 5.20
C HIS A 173 22.59 6.18 5.59
N VAL A 174 21.67 6.29 4.63
CA VAL A 174 20.27 5.86 4.82
C VAL A 174 20.19 4.34 5.07
N ASP A 175 19.12 3.89 5.73
CA ASP A 175 18.96 2.49 6.14
C ASP A 175 18.53 1.56 4.99
N GLY A 176 18.06 2.14 3.88
CA GLY A 176 17.68 1.43 2.67
C GLY A 176 17.14 2.38 1.61
N LEU A 177 16.88 1.86 0.41
CA LEU A 177 16.31 2.62 -0.71
C LEU A 177 15.25 1.80 -1.44
N VAL A 178 14.17 2.46 -1.85
CA VAL A 178 13.22 1.92 -2.83
C VAL A 178 13.34 2.73 -4.11
N ILE A 179 13.50 2.07 -5.25
CA ILE A 179 13.61 2.75 -6.54
C ILE A 179 12.46 2.31 -7.45
N GLU A 180 11.60 3.24 -7.85
CA GLU A 180 10.61 3.03 -8.91
C GLU A 180 11.30 3.08 -10.28
N ALA A 181 11.86 1.95 -10.68
CA ALA A 181 12.65 1.79 -11.89
C ALA A 181 11.80 1.78 -13.17
N LEU A 182 12.45 1.80 -14.33
CA LEU A 182 11.82 1.76 -15.64
C LEU A 182 11.38 0.33 -16.01
N GLY A 183 10.22 0.17 -16.64
CA GLY A 183 9.83 -1.11 -17.24
C GLY A 183 9.78 -2.24 -16.22
N GLN A 184 10.63 -3.26 -16.37
CA GLN A 184 10.69 -4.43 -15.49
C GLN A 184 11.77 -4.32 -14.39
N GLY A 185 12.19 -3.12 -13.99
CA GLY A 185 13.23 -2.94 -12.97
C GLY A 185 14.54 -2.38 -13.51
N ASN A 186 14.52 -1.65 -14.63
CA ASN A 186 15.72 -1.17 -15.30
C ASN A 186 16.08 0.26 -14.88
N LEU A 187 17.38 0.52 -14.73
CA LEU A 187 17.93 1.86 -14.53
C LEU A 187 18.82 2.27 -15.72
N PRO A 188 18.91 3.57 -16.03
CA PRO A 188 19.92 4.06 -16.96
C PRO A 188 21.33 3.70 -16.48
N PRO A 189 22.28 3.34 -17.37
CA PRO A 189 23.68 3.09 -16.98
C PRO A 189 24.32 4.25 -16.21
N THR A 190 23.88 5.49 -16.48
CA THR A 190 24.32 6.70 -15.79
C THR A 190 23.98 6.75 -14.29
N ALA A 191 23.01 5.95 -13.84
CA ALA A 191 22.65 5.83 -12.42
C ALA A 191 23.50 4.76 -11.69
N MET A 192 24.15 3.86 -12.42
CA MET A 192 24.89 2.73 -11.84
C MET A 192 26.03 3.13 -10.90
N PRO A 193 26.80 4.20 -11.15
CA PRO A 193 27.79 4.66 -10.17
C PRO A 193 27.18 4.92 -8.78
N GLY A 194 26.00 5.54 -8.72
CA GLY A 194 25.31 5.83 -7.47
C GLY A 194 24.67 4.60 -6.84
N VAL A 195 24.19 3.65 -7.65
CA VAL A 195 23.76 2.35 -7.13
C VAL A 195 24.94 1.63 -6.46
N ASN A 196 26.09 1.57 -7.12
CA ASN A 196 27.30 0.96 -6.57
C ASN A 196 27.75 1.69 -5.30
N ALA A 197 27.70 3.03 -5.26
CA ALA A 197 28.04 3.80 -4.06
C ALA A 197 27.15 3.43 -2.85
N CYS A 198 25.86 3.18 -3.07
CA CYS A 198 24.95 2.68 -2.03
C CYS A 198 25.32 1.25 -1.60
N LEU A 199 25.57 0.34 -2.54
CA LEU A 199 25.92 -1.05 -2.27
C LEU A 199 27.27 -1.18 -1.55
N ASP A 200 28.26 -0.39 -1.92
CA ASP A 200 29.58 -0.32 -1.27
C ASP A 200 29.47 0.09 0.21
N LYS A 201 28.41 0.84 0.55
CA LYS A 201 28.07 1.23 1.93
C LYS A 201 27.11 0.24 2.62
N ASN A 202 26.83 -0.90 2.00
CA ASN A 202 25.87 -1.92 2.47
C ASN A 202 24.44 -1.38 2.67
N ILE A 203 24.03 -0.39 1.88
CA ILE A 203 22.65 0.11 1.89
C ILE A 203 21.79 -0.83 1.02
N PRO A 204 20.77 -1.50 1.58
CA PRO A 204 19.90 -2.38 0.80
C PRO A 204 19.03 -1.59 -0.16
N ILE A 205 18.88 -2.10 -1.38
CA ILE A 205 18.09 -1.47 -2.45
C ILE A 205 16.98 -2.43 -2.87
N VAL A 206 15.74 -1.92 -2.90
CA VAL A 206 14.58 -2.62 -3.45
C VAL A 206 14.17 -1.95 -4.76
N LEU A 207 14.24 -2.71 -5.85
CA LEU A 207 13.76 -2.26 -7.15
C LEU A 207 12.28 -2.61 -7.32
N VAL A 208 11.47 -1.59 -7.55
CA VAL A 208 10.08 -1.72 -8.01
C VAL A 208 9.96 -1.06 -9.38
N SER A 209 8.77 -1.04 -9.97
CA SER A 209 8.54 -0.36 -11.25
C SER A 209 7.68 0.86 -11.06
N ARG A 210 8.01 1.94 -11.79
CA ARG A 210 7.08 3.07 -11.97
C ARG A 210 5.96 2.76 -12.97
N SER A 211 6.04 1.63 -13.69
CA SER A 211 4.94 1.16 -14.52
C SER A 211 3.77 0.80 -13.62
N PHE A 212 2.57 1.20 -14.02
CA PHE A 212 1.37 1.04 -13.21
C PHE A 212 1.02 -0.41 -12.82
N ASN A 213 1.43 -1.39 -13.63
CA ASN A 213 1.09 -2.79 -13.42
C ASN A 213 2.21 -3.73 -13.91
N GLY A 214 2.21 -4.96 -13.39
CA GLY A 214 3.17 -6.01 -13.73
C GLY A 214 4.08 -6.41 -12.57
N ILE A 215 4.84 -7.48 -12.80
CA ILE A 215 5.81 -8.02 -11.85
C ILE A 215 7.21 -7.61 -12.30
N VAL A 216 7.98 -7.03 -11.39
CA VAL A 216 9.41 -6.75 -11.61
C VAL A 216 10.16 -8.07 -11.62
N SER A 217 11.03 -8.24 -12.61
CA SER A 217 11.80 -9.46 -12.77
C SER A 217 13.18 -9.12 -13.34
N ALA A 218 14.19 -9.81 -12.83
CA ALA A 218 15.59 -9.72 -13.20
C ALA A 218 15.86 -10.33 -14.61
N VAL A 219 15.16 -9.85 -15.65
CA VAL A 219 15.16 -10.50 -16.97
C VAL A 219 16.34 -10.07 -17.83
N TYR A 220 16.87 -8.86 -17.63
CA TYR A 220 17.86 -8.28 -18.54
C TYR A 220 19.26 -8.22 -17.93
N ALA A 221 20.23 -8.79 -18.65
CA ALA A 221 21.63 -8.91 -18.24
C ALA A 221 22.57 -7.85 -18.87
N TYR A 222 22.05 -6.67 -19.20
CA TYR A 222 22.86 -5.52 -19.60
C TYR A 222 23.15 -4.62 -18.39
N GLU A 223 24.09 -3.68 -18.52
CA GLU A 223 24.45 -2.73 -17.46
C GLU A 223 23.24 -1.90 -17.00
N GLY A 224 22.81 -2.11 -15.74
CA GLY A 224 21.60 -1.49 -15.18
C GLY A 224 20.29 -2.23 -15.46
N GLY A 225 20.36 -3.41 -16.08
CA GLY A 225 19.25 -4.36 -16.09
C GLY A 225 19.08 -5.02 -14.72
N GLY A 226 17.84 -5.31 -14.32
CA GLY A 226 17.52 -5.83 -12.99
C GLY A 226 18.14 -7.19 -12.62
N HIS A 227 18.92 -7.83 -13.50
CA HIS A 227 19.72 -9.03 -13.16
C HIS A 227 21.05 -8.69 -12.49
N GLN A 228 21.57 -7.49 -12.65
CA GLN A 228 22.86 -7.06 -12.09
C GLN A 228 22.73 -6.32 -10.76
N LEU A 229 21.50 -6.16 -10.27
CA LEU A 229 21.11 -5.39 -9.08
C LEU A 229 20.31 -6.29 -8.14
#